data_AF-A0A960SEH0-F1
#
_entry.id   AF-A0A960SEH0-F1
#
_cell.length_a   1.000
_cell.length_b   1.000
_cell.length_c   1.000
_cell.angle_alpha   90.00
_cell.angle_beta   90.00
_cell.angle_gamma   90.00
#
_symmetry.space_group_name_H-M   'P 1'
#
loop_
_entity.id
_entity.type
_entity.pdbx_description
1 polymer ?
#
loop_
_entity_poly.entity_id
_entity_poly.type
_entity_poly.pdbx_seq_one_letter_code
_entity_poly.pdbx_strand_id
1 'polypeptide(L)'
;ERFAFRCPNDLVDPRSGVICVPNNYAYSDDRQLEEGVVRFTAQASYDGWSQLDRETYAERKAYWFDELGKTASKFLPVQSFEEIKKRSIATDMFTPATVEKFTGRLRGAVYGSPQKTKTGKTHLNNLFICGTDQGFLGIVGAMLSGITMANLYGLRD
;
A
#
# COMPACT_ATOMS: atom_id res chain seq x y z
N GLU A 1 -13.20 -19.96 -7.16
CA GLU A 1 -12.70 -18.74 -7.83
C GLU A 1 -11.18 -18.68 -7.79
N ARG A 2 -10.54 -17.96 -8.71
CA ARG A 2 -9.08 -17.74 -8.75
C ARG A 2 -8.78 -16.27 -8.50
N PHE A 3 -7.90 -15.98 -7.55
CA PHE A 3 -7.44 -14.62 -7.25
C PHE A 3 -6.78 -13.99 -8.49
N ALA A 4 -7.14 -12.73 -8.78
CA ALA A 4 -6.61 -11.96 -9.90
C ALA A 4 -5.83 -10.75 -9.37
N PHE A 5 -4.50 -10.81 -9.46
CA PHE A 5 -3.62 -9.69 -9.15
C PHE A 5 -3.39 -8.84 -10.40
N ARG A 6 -4.20 -7.78 -10.58
CA ARG A 6 -4.20 -6.92 -11.77
C ARG A 6 -4.80 -5.56 -11.47
N CYS A 7 -4.49 -4.56 -12.31
CA CYS A 7 -5.20 -3.29 -12.26
C CYS A 7 -6.73 -3.54 -12.38
N PRO A 8 -7.57 -2.98 -11.50
CA PRO A 8 -9.01 -3.15 -11.57
C PRO A 8 -9.63 -2.34 -12.73
N ASN A 9 -10.78 -2.80 -13.23
CA ASN A 9 -11.52 -2.09 -14.28
C ASN A 9 -12.28 -0.87 -13.72
N ASP A 10 -12.73 -0.93 -12.46
CA ASP A 10 -13.26 0.21 -11.71
C ASP A 10 -12.14 0.82 -10.86
N LEU A 11 -12.44 1.86 -10.07
CA LEU A 11 -11.50 2.55 -9.19
C LEU A 11 -10.88 1.61 -8.13
N VAL A 12 -11.63 0.60 -7.67
CA VAL A 12 -11.25 -0.35 -6.63
C VAL A 12 -11.82 -1.74 -6.97
N ASP A 13 -11.10 -2.81 -6.65
CA ASP A 13 -11.62 -4.19 -6.70
C ASP A 13 -11.79 -4.76 -5.28
N PRO A 14 -13.03 -4.86 -4.77
CA PRO A 14 -13.30 -5.31 -3.40
C PRO A 14 -13.22 -6.84 -3.25
N ARG A 15 -13.04 -7.61 -4.34
CA ARG A 15 -13.02 -9.09 -4.28
C ARG A 15 -11.76 -9.64 -3.64
N SER A 16 -10.73 -8.81 -3.49
CA SER A 16 -9.48 -9.21 -2.87
C SER A 16 -8.79 -8.05 -2.17
N GLY A 17 -8.12 -8.37 -1.07
CA GLY A 17 -7.47 -7.37 -0.27
C GLY A 17 -6.78 -7.94 0.95
N VAL A 18 -6.28 -7.04 1.79
CA VAL A 18 -5.62 -7.34 3.05
C VAL A 18 -6.36 -6.61 4.16
N ILE A 19 -6.68 -7.34 5.23
CA ILE A 19 -7.12 -6.78 6.51
C ILE A 19 -5.91 -6.84 7.44
N CYS A 20 -5.54 -5.69 7.99
CA CYS A 20 -4.43 -5.54 8.90
C CYS A 20 -4.95 -4.96 10.22
N VAL A 21 -4.61 -5.62 11.33
CA VAL A 21 -4.96 -5.19 12.69
C VAL A 21 -3.64 -5.00 13.44
N PRO A 22 -3.01 -3.81 13.38
CA PRO A 22 -1.70 -3.57 13.96
C PRO A 22 -1.61 -3.89 15.45
N ASN A 23 -2.71 -3.76 16.20
CA ASN A 23 -2.80 -4.13 17.62
C ASN A 23 -2.43 -5.59 17.90
N ASN A 24 -2.50 -6.48 16.89
CA ASN A 24 -2.13 -7.89 17.04
C ASN A 24 -0.65 -8.17 16.77
N TYR A 25 0.18 -7.14 16.52
CA TYR A 25 1.61 -7.33 16.37
C TYR A 25 2.30 -7.55 17.71
N ALA A 26 3.33 -8.40 17.71
CA ALA A 26 4.21 -8.60 18.85
C ALA A 26 5.21 -7.43 18.94
N TYR A 27 4.77 -6.33 19.54
CA TYR A 27 5.66 -5.21 19.83
C TYR A 27 6.65 -5.56 20.95
N SER A 28 7.84 -4.97 20.90
CA SER A 28 8.82 -5.13 22.00
C SER A 28 8.30 -4.49 23.29
N ASP A 29 8.80 -4.98 24.42
CA ASP A 29 8.57 -4.39 25.75
C ASP A 29 7.08 -4.36 26.13
N ASP A 30 6.32 -5.37 25.71
CA ASP A 30 4.88 -5.51 25.92
C ASP A 30 4.04 -4.30 25.47
N ARG A 31 4.60 -3.47 24.57
CA ARG A 31 3.93 -2.26 24.08
C ARG A 31 2.63 -2.63 23.36
N GLN A 32 1.62 -1.78 23.56
CA GLN A 32 0.34 -1.86 22.86
C GLN A 32 0.02 -0.49 22.27
N LEU A 33 -0.72 -0.47 21.17
CA LEU A 33 -1.29 0.77 20.65
C LEU A 33 -2.42 1.21 21.57
N GLU A 34 -2.52 2.52 21.82
CA GLU A 34 -3.55 3.11 22.69
C GLU A 34 -4.96 2.86 22.13
N GLU A 35 -5.13 3.05 20.82
CA GLU A 35 -6.37 2.76 20.12
C GLU A 35 -6.32 1.50 19.25
N GLY A 36 -7.49 0.91 19.04
CA GLY A 36 -7.71 -0.13 18.04
C GLY A 36 -7.62 0.42 16.61
N VAL A 37 -6.71 -0.12 15.82
CA VAL A 37 -6.55 0.23 14.40
C VAL A 37 -6.94 -0.98 13.55
N VAL A 38 -7.79 -0.74 12.56
CA VAL A 38 -8.07 -1.70 11.49
C VAL A 38 -7.82 -1.02 10.15
N ARG A 39 -7.04 -1.67 9.28
CA ARG A 39 -6.72 -1.19 7.95
C ARG A 39 -7.18 -2.19 6.91
N PHE A 40 -7.92 -1.67 5.92
CA PHE A 40 -8.30 -2.41 4.73
C PHE A 40 -7.45 -1.93 3.54
N THR A 41 -7.03 -2.86 2.70
CA THR A 41 -6.30 -2.55 1.48
C THR A 41 -6.85 -3.40 0.36
N ALA A 42 -7.18 -2.77 -0.76
CA ALA A 42 -7.66 -3.44 -1.96
C ALA A 42 -6.86 -2.96 -3.19
N GLN A 43 -6.97 -3.69 -4.29
CA GLN A 43 -6.39 -3.28 -5.56
C GLN A 43 -7.15 -2.04 -6.07
N ALA A 44 -6.43 -1.05 -6.61
CA ALA A 44 -6.99 0.22 -7.06
C ALA A 44 -6.41 0.65 -8.41
N SER A 45 -7.22 1.32 -9.22
CA SER A 45 -6.81 1.80 -10.55
C SER A 45 -6.24 3.21 -10.47
N TYR A 46 -4.93 3.36 -10.69
CA TYR A 46 -4.31 4.69 -10.69
C TYR A 46 -4.94 5.60 -11.75
N ASP A 47 -5.04 5.14 -13.00
CA ASP A 47 -5.56 5.96 -14.10
C ASP A 47 -7.00 6.41 -13.81
N GLY A 48 -7.82 5.52 -13.24
CA GLY A 48 -9.17 5.85 -12.83
C GLY A 48 -9.22 6.95 -11.76
N TRP A 49 -8.39 6.84 -10.71
CA TRP A 49 -8.36 7.84 -9.64
C TRP A 49 -7.72 9.17 -10.06
N SER A 50 -6.69 9.15 -10.91
CA SER A 50 -5.94 10.34 -11.30
C SER A 50 -6.68 11.24 -12.28
N GLN A 51 -7.71 10.71 -12.96
CA GLN A 51 -8.50 11.44 -13.96
C GLN A 51 -9.76 12.10 -13.38
N LEU A 52 -10.11 11.82 -12.12
CA LEU A 52 -11.27 12.45 -11.48
C LEU A 52 -11.00 13.92 -11.17
N ASP A 53 -12.00 14.76 -11.39
CA ASP A 53 -12.00 16.09 -10.81
C ASP A 53 -12.12 16.03 -9.28
N ARG A 54 -11.90 17.15 -8.61
CA ARG A 54 -11.81 17.21 -7.14
C ARG A 54 -13.12 16.80 -6.44
N GLU A 55 -14.26 17.19 -6.98
CA GLU A 55 -15.57 16.92 -6.39
C GLU A 55 -15.90 15.43 -6.54
N THR A 56 -15.82 14.92 -7.77
CA THR A 56 -16.01 13.49 -8.05
C THR A 56 -15.02 12.63 -7.27
N TYR A 57 -13.75 13.05 -7.13
CA TYR A 57 -12.75 12.33 -6.35
C TYR A 57 -13.19 12.16 -4.89
N ALA A 58 -13.68 13.23 -4.25
CA ALA A 58 -14.12 13.20 -2.86
C ALA A 58 -15.34 12.28 -2.68
N GLU A 59 -16.32 12.39 -3.57
CA GLU A 59 -17.52 11.54 -3.57
C GLU A 59 -17.17 10.06 -3.76
N ARG A 60 -16.36 9.74 -4.77
CA ARG A 60 -15.94 8.35 -5.06
C ARG A 60 -15.08 7.78 -3.94
N LYS A 61 -14.26 8.61 -3.27
CA LYS A 61 -13.49 8.21 -2.09
C LYS A 61 -14.40 7.84 -0.93
N ALA A 62 -15.43 8.64 -0.64
CA ALA A 62 -16.41 8.32 0.40
C ALA A 62 -17.20 7.04 0.07
N TYR A 63 -17.67 6.91 -1.18
CA TYR A 63 -18.34 5.70 -1.65
C TYR A 63 -17.49 4.44 -1.47
N TRP A 64 -16.25 4.46 -1.95
CA TRP A 64 -15.37 3.30 -1.87
C TRP A 64 -14.89 2.98 -0.46
N PHE A 65 -14.78 3.99 0.42
CA PHE A 65 -14.55 3.78 1.84
C PHE A 65 -15.65 2.91 2.45
N ASP A 66 -16.92 3.24 2.19
CA ASP A 66 -18.07 2.49 2.67
C ASP A 66 -18.16 1.09 2.04
N GLU A 67 -17.98 0.95 0.72
CA GLU A 67 -18.07 -0.35 0.05
C GLU A 67 -16.96 -1.32 0.46
N LEU A 68 -15.73 -0.82 0.62
CA LEU A 68 -14.62 -1.63 1.16
C LEU A 68 -14.90 -2.03 2.60
N GLY A 69 -15.37 -1.10 3.43
CA GLY A 69 -15.74 -1.37 4.81
C GLY A 69 -16.81 -2.45 4.94
N LYS A 70 -17.91 -2.34 4.18
CA LYS A 70 -18.97 -3.35 4.12
C LYS A 70 -18.43 -4.71 3.70
N THR A 71 -17.57 -4.75 2.67
CA THR A 71 -16.99 -6.01 2.18
C THR A 71 -16.06 -6.64 3.22
N ALA A 72 -15.15 -5.86 3.80
CA ALA A 72 -14.17 -6.33 4.77
C ALA A 72 -14.81 -6.75 6.10
N SER A 73 -15.89 -6.08 6.52
CA SER A 73 -16.57 -6.39 7.79
C SER A 73 -17.10 -7.82 7.86
N LYS A 74 -17.41 -8.46 6.72
CA LYS A 74 -17.83 -9.88 6.65
C LYS A 74 -16.78 -10.85 7.20
N PHE A 75 -15.52 -10.43 7.29
CA PHE A 75 -14.40 -11.23 7.78
C PHE A 75 -13.95 -10.81 9.19
N LEU A 76 -14.62 -9.84 9.81
CA LEU A 76 -14.31 -9.36 11.15
C LEU A 76 -15.28 -9.97 12.17
N PRO A 77 -14.92 -9.98 13.47
CA PRO A 77 -15.85 -10.40 14.53
C PRO A 77 -17.13 -9.57 14.55
N VAL A 78 -17.00 -8.25 14.31
CA VAL A 78 -18.14 -7.35 14.12
C VAL A 78 -18.47 -7.30 12.63
N GLN A 79 -19.46 -8.09 12.21
CA GLN A 79 -19.89 -8.23 10.81
C GLN A 79 -20.79 -7.08 10.31
N SER A 80 -20.57 -5.87 10.82
CA SER A 80 -21.32 -4.67 10.45
C SER A 80 -20.39 -3.48 10.37
N PHE A 81 -20.20 -2.95 9.16
CA PHE A 81 -19.38 -1.76 8.98
C PHE A 81 -20.00 -0.50 9.62
N GLU A 82 -21.32 -0.41 9.67
CA GLU A 82 -21.99 0.68 10.38
C GLU A 82 -21.70 0.65 11.89
N GLU A 83 -21.64 -0.55 12.49
CA GLU A 83 -21.28 -0.69 13.90
C GLU A 83 -19.81 -0.35 14.15
N ILE A 84 -18.91 -0.72 13.22
CA ILE A 84 -17.51 -0.31 13.26
C ILE A 84 -17.41 1.22 13.19
N LYS A 85 -18.08 1.87 12.22
CA LYS A 85 -18.08 3.33 12.07
C LYS A 85 -18.58 4.07 13.32
N LYS A 86 -19.63 3.56 13.98
CA LYS A 86 -20.14 4.15 15.23
C LYS A 86 -19.12 4.15 16.36
N ARG A 87 -18.19 3.19 16.37
CA ARG A 87 -17.14 3.05 17.38
C ARG A 87 -15.82 3.69 16.95
N SER A 88 -15.69 4.06 15.69
CA SER A 88 -14.51 4.75 15.16
C SER A 88 -14.48 6.20 15.62
N ILE A 89 -13.38 6.59 16.27
CA ILE A 89 -13.12 8.00 16.63
C ILE A 89 -12.50 8.80 15.47
N ALA A 90 -11.87 8.09 14.52
CA ALA A 90 -11.24 8.68 13.35
C ALA A 90 -11.21 7.68 12.20
N THR A 91 -11.23 8.20 10.97
CA THR A 91 -11.12 7.42 9.74
C THR A 91 -10.25 8.16 8.73
N ASP A 92 -9.54 7.39 7.89
CA ASP A 92 -8.85 7.93 6.73
C ASP A 92 -8.84 6.89 5.59
N MET A 93 -8.68 7.38 4.37
CA MET A 93 -8.48 6.58 3.18
C MET A 93 -7.45 7.29 2.30
N PHE A 94 -6.60 6.53 1.63
CA PHE A 94 -5.74 7.07 0.58
C PHE A 94 -5.92 6.25 -0.69
N THR A 95 -5.74 6.90 -1.84
CA THR A 95 -5.81 6.27 -3.16
C THR A 95 -4.43 6.31 -3.82
N PRO A 96 -4.21 5.62 -4.96
CA PRO A 96 -2.95 5.73 -5.69
C PRO A 96 -2.54 7.18 -6.02
N ALA A 97 -3.51 8.05 -6.31
CA ALA A 97 -3.26 9.48 -6.51
C ALA A 97 -2.78 10.19 -5.23
N THR A 98 -3.33 9.82 -4.06
CA THR A 98 -2.83 10.30 -2.76
C THR A 98 -1.36 9.89 -2.55
N VAL A 99 -1.05 8.61 -2.82
CA VAL A 99 0.30 8.08 -2.65
C VAL A 99 1.29 8.82 -3.54
N GLU A 100 0.99 9.00 -4.82
CA GLU A 100 1.87 9.73 -5.73
C GLU A 100 2.06 11.20 -5.28
N LYS A 101 0.97 11.90 -4.95
CA LYS A 101 1.02 13.30 -4.51
C LYS A 101 1.94 13.52 -3.31
N PHE A 102 1.90 12.64 -2.32
CA PHE A 102 2.61 12.84 -1.05
C PHE A 102 3.95 12.11 -0.96
N THR A 103 4.22 11.13 -1.83
CA THR A 103 5.46 10.32 -1.76
C THR A 103 6.28 10.34 -3.04
N GLY A 104 5.78 10.94 -4.12
CA GLY A 104 6.44 10.93 -5.44
C GLY A 104 6.50 9.55 -6.09
N ARG A 105 5.85 8.53 -5.52
CA ARG A 105 5.81 7.19 -6.08
C ARG A 105 4.93 7.19 -7.33
N LEU A 106 5.58 7.00 -8.48
CA LEU A 106 4.94 6.96 -9.79
C LEU A 106 3.72 6.02 -9.77
N ARG A 107 2.58 6.54 -10.23
CA ARG A 107 1.29 5.84 -10.30
C ARG A 107 0.80 5.30 -8.95
N GLY A 108 1.29 5.86 -7.84
CA GLY A 108 0.98 5.39 -6.48
C GLY A 108 1.55 3.99 -6.15
N ALA A 109 2.57 3.53 -6.87
CA ALA A 109 3.12 2.19 -6.71
C ALA A 109 3.84 2.00 -5.36
N VAL A 110 3.15 1.39 -4.39
CA VAL A 110 3.68 1.11 -3.04
C VAL A 110 4.88 0.16 -3.06
N TYR A 111 4.87 -0.82 -3.96
CA TYR A 111 5.89 -1.88 -4.08
C TYR A 111 6.84 -1.70 -5.27
N GLY A 112 6.82 -0.51 -5.88
CA GLY A 112 7.66 -0.16 -7.02
C GLY A 112 7.29 -0.89 -8.32
N SER A 113 8.27 -1.00 -9.22
CA SER A 113 8.14 -1.59 -10.55
C SER A 113 7.91 -3.10 -10.50
N PRO A 114 7.05 -3.67 -11.38
CA PRO A 114 6.96 -5.13 -11.56
C PRO A 114 8.23 -5.71 -12.19
N GLN A 115 8.98 -4.91 -12.95
CA GLN A 115 10.28 -5.28 -13.51
C GLN A 115 11.36 -4.94 -12.49
N LYS A 116 11.93 -5.98 -11.88
CA LYS A 116 12.97 -5.85 -10.85
C LYS A 116 14.36 -5.94 -11.48
N THR A 117 15.25 -5.02 -11.14
CA THR A 117 16.65 -5.02 -11.58
C THR A 117 17.50 -5.49 -10.42
N LYS A 118 18.06 -6.69 -10.42
CA LYS A 118 18.79 -7.22 -9.23
C LYS A 118 20.17 -6.58 -8.99
N THR A 119 20.74 -5.93 -10.01
CA THR A 119 22.12 -5.45 -9.99
C THR A 119 22.24 -3.97 -9.63
N GLY A 120 21.14 -3.22 -9.63
CA GLY A 120 21.14 -1.77 -9.42
C GLY A 120 21.84 -0.94 -10.48
N LYS A 121 22.43 -1.57 -11.50
CA LYS A 121 23.17 -0.87 -12.54
C LYS A 121 22.24 -0.04 -13.41
N THR A 122 22.72 1.14 -13.76
CA THR A 122 22.12 1.99 -14.79
C THR A 122 23.00 1.96 -16.04
N HIS A 123 22.62 2.72 -17.06
CA HIS A 123 23.47 2.94 -18.24
C HIS A 123 24.70 3.82 -17.94
N LEU A 124 24.75 4.45 -16.75
CA LEU A 124 25.88 5.27 -16.29
C LEU A 124 26.74 4.45 -15.33
N ASN A 125 28.05 4.41 -15.57
CA ASN A 125 28.97 3.50 -14.87
C ASN A 125 29.08 3.73 -13.35
N ASN A 126 28.80 4.94 -12.88
CA ASN A 126 28.94 5.36 -11.49
C ASN A 126 27.61 5.74 -10.83
N LEU A 127 26.48 5.38 -11.44
CA LEU A 127 25.14 5.59 -10.87
C LEU A 127 24.45 4.25 -10.66
N PHE A 128 24.07 3.99 -9.41
CA PHE A 128 23.40 2.77 -8.98
C PHE A 128 22.08 3.07 -8.28
N ILE A 129 21.10 2.19 -8.46
CA ILE A 129 19.76 2.27 -7.86
C ILE A 129 19.67 1.24 -6.73
N CYS A 130 19.23 1.69 -5.56
CA CYS A 130 18.82 0.82 -4.46
C CYS A 130 17.34 1.07 -4.10
N GLY A 131 16.77 0.23 -3.25
CA GLY A 131 15.35 0.24 -2.88
C GLY A 131 14.56 -0.98 -3.37
N THR A 132 13.23 -0.87 -3.34
CA THR A 132 12.28 -1.98 -3.55
C THR A 132 12.24 -2.51 -4.99
N ASP A 133 12.92 -1.86 -5.92
CA ASP A 133 13.00 -2.30 -7.33
C ASP A 133 14.13 -3.29 -7.58
N GLN A 134 14.86 -3.67 -6.53
CA GLN A 134 15.98 -4.62 -6.59
C GLN A 134 15.60 -6.08 -6.30
N GLY A 135 14.29 -6.38 -6.20
CA GLY A 135 13.77 -7.75 -6.06
C GLY A 135 13.13 -8.07 -4.70
N PHE A 136 13.23 -7.16 -3.73
CA PHE A 136 12.60 -7.30 -2.41
C PHE A 136 11.57 -6.19 -2.17
N LEU A 137 10.56 -6.47 -1.33
CA LEU A 137 9.45 -5.57 -1.07
C LEU A 137 9.49 -4.97 0.34
N GLY A 138 8.86 -3.80 0.49
CA GLY A 138 8.69 -3.13 1.79
C GLY A 138 10.00 -2.61 2.39
N ILE A 139 9.94 -2.23 3.66
CA ILE A 139 11.05 -1.60 4.39
C ILE A 139 12.26 -2.53 4.44
N VAL A 140 12.06 -3.80 4.82
CA VAL A 140 13.13 -4.81 4.86
C VAL A 140 13.78 -4.97 3.49
N GLY A 141 12.98 -5.07 2.43
CA GLY A 141 13.51 -5.19 1.07
C GLY A 141 14.31 -3.98 0.62
N ALA A 142 13.85 -2.77 0.97
CA ALA A 142 14.58 -1.54 0.69
C ALA A 142 15.93 -1.48 1.43
N MET A 143 15.96 -1.88 2.71
CA MET A 143 17.19 -1.91 3.52
C MET A 143 18.21 -2.93 2.98
N LEU A 144 17.78 -4.17 2.72
CA LEU A 144 18.65 -5.22 2.17
C LEU A 144 19.22 -4.81 0.80
N SER A 145 18.41 -4.15 -0.01
CA SER A 145 18.83 -3.59 -1.29
C SER A 145 19.94 -2.55 -1.13
N GLY A 146 19.79 -1.61 -0.17
CA GLY A 146 20.83 -0.62 0.15
C GLY A 146 22.15 -1.26 0.58
N ILE A 147 22.09 -2.24 1.51
CA ILE A 147 23.26 -3.00 1.96
C ILE A 147 23.94 -3.70 0.78
N THR A 148 23.15 -4.30 -0.12
CA THR A 148 23.67 -5.01 -1.29
C THR A 148 24.40 -4.05 -2.23
N MET A 149 23.81 -2.90 -2.57
CA MET A 149 24.44 -1.94 -3.48
C MET A 149 25.71 -1.33 -2.90
N ALA A 150 25.72 -1.02 -1.59
CA ALA A 150 26.92 -0.53 -0.91
C ALA A 150 28.07 -1.54 -0.98
N ASN A 151 27.80 -2.81 -0.65
CA ASN A 151 28.80 -3.89 -0.70
C ASN A 151 29.25 -4.28 -2.11
N LEU A 152 28.43 -4.04 -3.14
CA LEU A 152 28.80 -4.35 -4.52
C LEU A 152 29.63 -3.25 -5.18
N TYR A 153 29.37 -1.98 -4.86
CA TYR A 153 29.86 -0.86 -5.66
C TYR A 153 30.50 0.28 -4.87
N GLY A 154 30.19 0.43 -3.58
CA GLY A 154 30.69 1.54 -2.76
C GLY A 154 31.80 1.16 -1.78
N LEU A 155 31.86 -0.12 -1.39
CA LEU A 155 32.76 -0.63 -0.35
C LEU A 155 33.73 -1.70 -0.86
N ARG A 156 33.76 -1.95 -2.17
CA ARG A 156 34.78 -2.83 -2.76
C ARG A 156 35.99 -1.98 -3.13
N ASP A 157 37.16 -2.43 -2.67
CA ASP A 157 38.46 -1.97 -3.15
C ASP A 157 38.65 -2.29 -4.63
#